data_AF-A0A7W5FDN1-F1
#
_entry.id   AF-A0A7W5FDN1-F1
#
_cell.length_a   1.000
_cell.length_b   1.000
_cell.length_c   1.000
_cell.angle_alpha   90.00
_cell.angle_beta   90.00
_cell.angle_gamma   90.00
#
_symmetry.space_group_name_H-M   'P 1'
#
loop_
_entity.id
_entity.type
_entity.pdbx_description
1 polymer ?
#
loop_
_entity_poly.entity_id
_entity_poly.type
_entity_poly.pdbx_seq_one_letter_code
_entity_poly.pdbx_strand_id
1 'polypeptide(L)'
;MRTLKPDRESRFRALYADTYADVLRFAQRRVHPSHAEDVVADTFLAAWRRLDVAPREHGDARAWLFGIARNCLLNARRGLGRQDALAVRLAEVRPAAGAVEESLTILGLDPRMETRP
;
A
#
# COMPACT_ATOMS: atom_id res chain seq x y z
N MET A 1 3.23 -39.81 1.20
CA MET A 1 2.89 -38.82 0.15
C MET A 1 1.83 -37.87 0.70
N ARG A 2 2.18 -36.63 1.05
CA ARG A 2 1.28 -35.68 1.73
C ARG A 2 0.77 -34.64 0.71
N THR A 3 -0.30 -34.96 0.00
CA THR A 3 -0.94 -34.07 -0.99
C THR A 3 -1.86 -33.06 -0.28
N LEU A 4 -1.29 -32.15 0.51
CA LEU A 4 -2.05 -31.14 1.28
C LEU A 4 -2.34 -29.83 0.52
N LYS A 5 -1.94 -29.72 -0.76
CA LYS A 5 -2.09 -28.47 -1.55
C LYS A 5 -3.38 -28.31 -2.39
N PRO A 6 -3.97 -29.36 -2.99
CA PRO A 6 -5.10 -29.14 -3.90
C PRO A 6 -6.38 -28.69 -3.18
N ASP A 7 -6.66 -29.17 -1.98
CA ASP A 7 -7.86 -28.75 -1.22
C ASP A 7 -7.81 -27.26 -0.83
N ARG A 8 -6.65 -26.78 -0.37
CA ARG A 8 -6.46 -25.38 0.05
C ARG A 8 -6.62 -24.41 -1.11
N GLU A 9 -6.00 -24.72 -2.24
CA GLU A 9 -6.10 -23.92 -3.47
C GLU A 9 -7.52 -23.93 -4.02
N SER A 10 -8.16 -25.10 -4.14
CA SER A 10 -9.54 -25.21 -4.62
C SER A 10 -10.51 -24.44 -3.73
N ARG A 11 -10.37 -24.54 -2.40
CA ARG A 11 -11.20 -23.80 -1.45
C ARG A 11 -11.03 -22.30 -1.58
N PHE A 12 -9.79 -21.81 -1.73
CA PHE A 12 -9.54 -20.40 -1.97
C PHE A 12 -10.11 -19.94 -3.31
N ARG A 13 -9.94 -20.74 -4.37
CA ARG A 13 -10.45 -20.42 -5.71
C ARG A 13 -11.97 -20.30 -5.71
N ALA A 14 -12.67 -21.19 -5.01
CA ALA A 14 -14.12 -21.11 -4.84
C ALA A 14 -14.52 -19.81 -4.10
N LEU A 15 -13.88 -19.52 -2.96
CA LEU A 15 -14.11 -18.27 -2.23
C LEU A 15 -13.87 -17.04 -3.11
N TYR A 16 -12.77 -17.02 -3.86
CA TYR A 16 -12.41 -15.92 -4.75
C TYR A 16 -13.47 -15.72 -5.85
N ALA A 17 -13.82 -16.79 -6.56
CA ALA A 17 -14.79 -16.73 -7.66
C ALA A 17 -16.15 -16.20 -7.18
N ASP A 18 -16.59 -16.64 -6.00
CA ASP A 18 -17.89 -16.26 -5.46
C ASP A 18 -17.94 -14.82 -4.93
N THR A 19 -16.81 -14.29 -4.46
CA THR A 19 -16.80 -13.04 -3.67
C THR A 19 -16.03 -11.89 -4.31
N TYR A 20 -15.23 -12.12 -5.35
CA TYR A 20 -14.39 -11.08 -5.96
C TYR A 20 -15.20 -9.85 -6.37
N ALA A 21 -16.28 -10.04 -7.14
CA ALA A 21 -17.11 -8.94 -7.63
C ALA A 21 -17.75 -8.13 -6.49
N ASP A 22 -18.09 -8.80 -5.38
CA ASP A 22 -18.68 -8.16 -4.21
C ASP A 22 -17.66 -7.34 -3.43
N VAL A 23 -16.45 -7.87 -3.23
CA VAL A 23 -15.35 -7.15 -2.57
C VAL A 23 -14.91 -5.95 -3.42
N LEU A 24 -14.83 -6.12 -4.74
CA LEU A 24 -14.51 -5.03 -5.67
C LEU A 24 -15.57 -3.91 -5.59
N ARG A 25 -16.85 -4.24 -5.71
CA ARG A 25 -17.95 -3.26 -5.54
C ARG A 25 -17.93 -2.60 -4.16
N PHE A 26 -17.54 -3.32 -3.12
CA PHE A 26 -17.42 -2.77 -1.78
C PHE A 26 -16.28 -1.77 -1.65
N ALA A 27 -15.12 -2.07 -2.26
CA ALA A 27 -13.94 -1.21 -2.29
C ALA A 27 -14.19 0.05 -3.14
N GLN A 28 -14.74 -0.09 -4.35
CA GLN A 28 -15.06 1.02 -5.26
C GLN A 28 -15.98 2.07 -4.62
N ARG A 29 -16.86 1.66 -3.68
CA ARG A 29 -17.73 2.59 -2.94
C ARG A 29 -17.02 3.37 -1.82
N ARG A 30 -15.76 3.05 -1.51
CA ARG A 30 -15.05 3.53 -0.30
C ARG A 30 -13.71 4.19 -0.58
N VAL A 31 -13.09 3.94 -1.73
CA VAL A 31 -11.82 4.53 -2.14
C VAL A 31 -11.90 5.06 -3.56
N HIS A 32 -10.94 5.88 -3.95
CA HIS A 32 -10.79 6.29 -5.34
C HIS A 32 -10.64 5.05 -6.25
N PRO A 33 -11.23 5.04 -7.47
CA PRO A 33 -11.19 3.88 -8.36
C PRO A 33 -9.79 3.31 -8.60
N SER A 34 -8.76 4.15 -8.63
CA SER A 34 -7.36 3.73 -8.79
C SER A 34 -6.81 2.85 -7.66
N HIS A 35 -7.45 2.82 -6.49
CA HIS A 35 -7.02 2.04 -5.34
C HIS A 35 -7.93 0.85 -5.03
N ALA A 36 -9.04 0.70 -5.76
CA ALA A 36 -10.01 -0.34 -5.46
C ALA A 36 -9.43 -1.75 -5.69
N GLU A 37 -8.73 -1.96 -6.79
CA GLU A 37 -8.09 -3.24 -7.11
C GLU A 37 -6.97 -3.58 -6.12
N ASP A 38 -6.18 -2.60 -5.67
CA ASP A 38 -5.15 -2.82 -4.64
C ASP A 38 -5.78 -3.33 -3.33
N VAL A 39 -6.88 -2.72 -2.89
CA VAL A 39 -7.60 -3.17 -1.69
C VAL A 39 -8.14 -4.59 -1.86
N VAL A 40 -8.63 -4.93 -3.06
CA VAL A 40 -9.11 -6.28 -3.38
C VAL A 40 -7.94 -7.28 -3.30
N ALA A 41 -6.81 -6.97 -3.93
CA ALA A 41 -5.61 -7.79 -3.91
C ALA A 41 -5.11 -8.04 -2.48
N ASP A 42 -5.00 -6.99 -1.67
CA ASP A 42 -4.61 -7.09 -0.26
C ASP A 42 -5.58 -7.95 0.56
N THR A 43 -6.89 -7.79 0.31
CA THR A 43 -7.93 -8.57 0.98
C THR A 43 -7.76 -10.06 0.69
N PHE A 44 -7.62 -10.44 -0.58
CA PHE A 44 -7.50 -11.84 -0.97
C PHE A 44 -6.14 -12.43 -0.58
N LEU A 45 -5.07 -11.65 -0.58
CA LEU A 45 -3.77 -12.07 -0.05
C LEU A 45 -3.85 -12.36 1.45
N ALA A 46 -4.49 -11.48 2.22
CA ALA A 46 -4.71 -11.68 3.65
C ALA A 46 -5.62 -12.89 3.92
N ALA A 47 -6.66 -13.09 3.11
CA ALA A 47 -7.53 -14.26 3.18
C ALA A 47 -6.76 -15.55 2.90
N TRP A 48 -5.90 -15.59 1.88
CA TRP A 48 -5.05 -16.75 1.57
C TRP A 48 -4.14 -17.12 2.74
N ARG A 49 -3.54 -16.14 3.43
CA ARG A 49 -2.69 -16.38 4.61
C ARG A 49 -3.46 -16.95 5.80
N ARG A 50 -4.77 -16.71 5.89
CA ARG A 50 -5.63 -17.09 7.02
C ARG A 50 -6.71 -18.10 6.63
N LEU A 51 -6.58 -18.76 5.48
CA LEU A 51 -7.62 -19.63 4.95
C LEU A 51 -7.93 -20.81 5.88
N ASP A 52 -6.94 -21.27 6.65
CA ASP A 52 -7.09 -22.40 7.56
C ASP A 52 -8.08 -22.11 8.71
N VAL A 53 -8.31 -20.84 9.04
CA VAL A 53 -9.30 -20.40 10.04
C VAL A 53 -10.56 -19.78 9.42
N ALA A 54 -10.65 -19.74 8.08
CA ALA A 54 -11.84 -19.23 7.43
C ALA A 54 -13.05 -20.14 7.76
N PRO A 55 -14.25 -19.58 7.96
CA PRO A 55 -15.46 -20.38 8.08
C PRO A 55 -15.68 -21.30 6.86
N ARG A 56 -16.40 -22.41 7.07
CA ARG A 56 -16.79 -23.33 5.98
C ARG A 56 -18.13 -22.96 5.35
N GLU A 57 -19.02 -22.37 6.15
CA GLU A 57 -20.32 -21.89 5.67
C GLU A 57 -20.13 -20.64 4.80
N HIS A 58 -20.80 -20.61 3.65
CA HIS A 58 -20.60 -19.58 2.64
C HIS A 58 -20.91 -18.16 3.14
N GLY A 59 -22.03 -17.99 3.87
CA GLY A 59 -22.44 -16.71 4.44
C GLY A 59 -21.40 -16.15 5.42
N ASP A 60 -20.90 -17.00 6.31
CA ASP A 60 -19.89 -16.64 7.30
C ASP A 60 -18.53 -16.37 6.66
N ALA A 61 -18.14 -17.14 5.65
CA ALA A 61 -16.91 -16.91 4.91
C ALA A 61 -16.93 -15.56 4.18
N ARG A 62 -18.08 -15.19 3.61
CA ARG A 62 -18.29 -13.88 2.98
C ARG A 62 -18.21 -12.76 4.03
N ALA A 63 -18.87 -12.90 5.17
CA ALA A 63 -18.81 -11.93 6.26
C ALA A 63 -17.37 -11.75 6.81
N TRP A 64 -16.66 -12.86 7.02
CA TRP A 64 -15.26 -12.89 7.42
C TRP A 64 -14.36 -12.15 6.43
N LEU A 65 -14.57 -12.37 5.12
CA LEU A 65 -13.83 -11.69 4.06
C LEU A 65 -14.08 -10.19 4.03
N PHE A 66 -15.33 -9.74 4.22
CA PHE A 66 -15.64 -8.31 4.36
C PHE A 66 -15.00 -7.69 5.61
N GLY A 67 -14.87 -8.45 6.69
CA GLY A 67 -14.09 -8.04 7.86
C GLY A 67 -12.61 -7.78 7.52
N ILE A 68 -12.00 -8.66 6.72
CA ILE A 68 -10.64 -8.46 6.20
C ILE A 68 -10.58 -7.21 5.31
N ALA A 69 -11.49 -7.06 4.35
CA ALA A 69 -11.53 -5.92 3.44
C ALA A 69 -11.63 -4.57 4.19
N ARG A 70 -12.46 -4.53 5.23
CA ARG A 70 -12.58 -3.36 6.12
C ARG A 70 -11.24 -3.04 6.81
N ASN A 71 -10.52 -4.05 7.28
CA ASN A 71 -9.21 -3.85 7.91
C ASN A 71 -8.16 -3.35 6.92
N CYS A 72 -8.14 -3.90 5.69
CA CYS A 72 -7.26 -3.40 4.62
C CYS A 72 -7.53 -1.93 4.32
N LEU A 73 -8.80 -1.52 4.20
CA LEU A 73 -9.18 -0.12 4.02
C LEU A 73 -8.74 0.78 5.17
N LEU A 74 -8.90 0.34 6.42
CA LEU A 74 -8.44 1.10 7.59
C LEU A 74 -6.91 1.25 7.58
N ASN A 75 -6.19 0.22 7.15
CA ASN A 75 -4.74 0.25 7.04
C ASN A 75 -4.27 1.15 5.88
N ALA A 76 -4.94 1.09 4.73
CA ALA A 76 -4.67 1.97 3.59
C ALA A 76 -4.84 3.45 3.99
N ARG A 77 -5.94 3.80 4.68
CA ARG A 77 -6.17 5.16 5.19
C ARG A 77 -5.11 5.62 6.21
N ARG A 78 -4.65 4.73 7.08
CA ARG A 78 -3.56 5.02 8.03
C ARG A 78 -2.18 5.10 7.37
N GLY A 79 -1.97 4.34 6.30
CA GLY A 79 -0.75 4.34 5.50
C GLY A 79 -0.62 5.62 4.68
N LEU A 80 -1.71 6.05 4.04
CA LEU A 80 -1.81 7.34 3.35
C LEU A 80 -1.55 8.50 4.33
N GLY A 81 -2.14 8.49 5.53
CA GLY A 81 -1.82 9.53 6.53
C GLY A 81 -0.33 9.62 6.91
N ARG A 82 0.40 8.49 6.89
CA ARG A 82 1.86 8.50 7.10
C ARG A 82 2.62 8.92 5.84
N GLN A 83 2.20 8.50 4.66
CA GLN A 83 2.83 8.89 3.40
C GLN A 83 2.60 10.37 3.09
N ASP A 84 1.42 10.90 3.35
CA ASP A 84 1.09 12.32 3.29
C ASP A 84 1.90 13.10 4.33
N ALA A 85 2.01 12.61 5.57
CA ALA A 85 2.87 13.23 6.57
C ALA A 85 4.35 13.19 6.16
N LEU A 86 4.83 12.12 5.51
CA LEU A 86 6.18 12.04 4.97
C LEU A 86 6.36 12.94 3.73
N ALA A 87 5.35 13.06 2.87
CA ALA A 87 5.36 13.91 1.69
C ALA A 87 5.31 15.40 2.06
N VAL A 88 4.50 15.77 3.06
CA VAL A 88 4.50 17.12 3.67
C VAL A 88 5.85 17.41 4.29
N ARG A 89 6.40 16.51 5.10
CA ARG A 89 7.74 16.69 5.67
C ARG A 89 8.84 16.77 4.60
N LEU A 90 8.73 16.01 3.51
CA LEU A 90 9.67 16.07 2.40
C LEU A 90 9.53 17.39 1.60
N ALA A 91 8.30 17.90 1.44
CA ALA A 91 8.03 19.20 0.84
C ALA A 91 8.56 20.36 1.71
N GLU A 92 8.50 20.23 3.04
CA GLU A 92 9.12 21.15 4.01
C GLU A 92 10.66 21.05 4.02
N VAL A 93 11.21 19.87 3.70
CA VAL A 93 12.66 19.61 3.58
C VAL A 93 13.18 19.91 2.16
N ARG A 94 12.46 20.68 1.33
CA ARG A 94 13.06 21.22 0.10
C ARG A 94 14.22 22.13 0.52
N PRO A 95 15.50 21.80 0.25
CA PRO A 95 16.59 22.68 0.62
C PRO A 95 16.38 23.98 -0.14
N ALA A 96 16.52 25.11 0.54
CA ALA A 96 16.66 26.40 -0.10
C ALA A 96 17.83 26.27 -1.09
N ALA A 97 17.53 26.17 -2.38
CA ALA A 97 18.49 26.10 -3.46
C ALA A 97 19.33 27.38 -3.63
N GLY A 98 19.45 28.20 -2.58
CA GLY A 98 20.27 29.41 -2.50
C GLY A 98 21.36 29.37 -1.42
N ALA A 99 21.43 28.33 -0.57
CA ALA A 99 22.43 28.29 0.52
C ALA A 99 23.81 27.76 0.10
N VAL A 100 23.94 27.23 -1.14
CA VAL A 100 25.23 26.72 -1.65
C VAL A 100 26.16 27.83 -2.16
N GLU A 101 25.64 29.01 -2.52
CA GLU A 101 26.48 30.16 -2.89
C GLU A 101 27.11 30.84 -1.66
N GLU A 102 26.37 30.95 -0.56
CA GLU A 102 26.82 31.67 0.64
C GLU A 102 27.98 30.96 1.35
N SER A 103 28.05 29.63 1.26
CA SER A 103 29.20 28.84 1.77
C SER A 103 30.47 28.99 0.93
N LEU A 104 30.37 29.29 -0.37
CA LEU A 104 31.54 29.53 -1.22
C LEU A 104 32.19 30.88 -0.93
N THR A 105 31.41 31.87 -0.51
CA THR A 105 31.91 33.19 -0.06
C THR A 105 32.59 33.12 1.32
N ILE A 106 32.07 32.31 2.25
CA ILE A 106 32.64 32.17 3.60
C ILE A 106 33.93 31.34 3.59
N LEU A 107 34.08 30.38 2.67
CA LEU A 107 35.29 29.54 2.55
C LEU A 107 36.42 30.19 1.73
N GLY A 108 36.26 31.43 1.26
CA GLY A 108 37.30 32.15 0.51
C GLY A 108 37.69 31.51 -0.82
N LEU A 109 36.87 30.59 -1.34
CA LEU A 109 37.09 29.96 -2.64
C LEU A 109 36.41 30.81 -3.71
N ASP A 110 37.09 31.88 -4.12
CA ASP A 110 36.74 32.56 -5.37
C ASP A 110 37.18 31.68 -6.55
N PRO A 111 36.27 31.14 -7.37
CA PRO A 111 36.62 30.31 -8.51
C PRO A 111 37.28 31.09 -9.66
N ARG A 112 37.65 32.37 -9.48
CA ARG A 112 38.26 33.23 -10.52
C ARG A 112 39.71 33.63 -10.31
N MET A 113 40.42 33.05 -9.34
CA MET A 113 41.88 33.20 -9.18
C MET A 113 42.46 31.79 -9.34
N GLU A 114 43.21 31.38 -10.37
CA GLU A 114 44.33 31.95 -11.11
C GLU A 114 44.47 31.07 -12.38
N THR A 115 44.88 31.50 -13.57
CA THR A 115 46.20 32.07 -13.87
C THR A 115 46.14 32.78 -15.23
N ARG A 116 46.65 34.02 -15.29
CA ARG A 116 47.29 34.57 -16.49
C ARG A 116 48.74 34.87 -16.09
N PRO A 117 49.72 34.63 -16.96
CA PRO A 117 49.93 35.51 -18.12
C PRO A 117 49.81 34.82 -19.48
#